data_AF-A0A378LTW3-F1
#
_entry.id   AF-A0A378LTW3-F1
#
_cell.length_a   1.000
_cell.length_b   1.000
_cell.length_c   1.000
_cell.angle_alpha   90.00
_cell.angle_beta   90.00
_cell.angle_gamma   90.00
#
_symmetry.space_group_name_H-M   'P 1'
#
loop_
_entity.id
_entity.type
_entity.pdbx_description
1 polymer ?
#
loop_
_entity_poly.entity_id
_entity_poly.type
_entity_poly.pdbx_seq_one_letter_code
_entity_poly.pdbx_strand_id
1 'polypeptide(L)' 'MIIHRKPHAYKCFFHCDILSGTATENLEISEIDFFDPEHLPPLSTPRVTQKQIERLYDLTRNQGITHFD' A
#
# COMPACT_ATOMS: atom_id res chain seq x y z
N MET A 1 -11.45 25.99 -11.73
CA MET A 1 -10.66 25.50 -10.58
C MET A 1 -11.44 24.36 -9.94
N ILE A 2 -11.13 23.10 -10.28
CA ILE A 2 -11.86 21.94 -9.75
C ILE A 2 -11.32 21.65 -8.35
N ILE A 3 -12.12 21.94 -7.33
CA ILE A 3 -11.81 21.59 -5.94
C ILE A 3 -12.01 20.08 -5.82
N HIS A 4 -10.93 19.31 -5.88
CA HIS A 4 -10.97 17.88 -5.58
C HIS A 4 -11.12 17.72 -4.06
N ARG A 5 -12.35 17.53 -3.58
CA ARG A 5 -12.56 17.07 -2.20
C ARG A 5 -11.92 15.70 -2.05
N LYS A 6 -10.88 15.60 -1.23
CA LYS A 6 -10.38 14.29 -0.78
C LYS A 6 -11.52 13.59 -0.04
N PRO A 7 -11.89 12.35 -0.41
CA PRO A 7 -12.85 11.59 0.36
C PRO A 7 -12.29 11.37 1.77
N HIS A 8 -13.14 11.55 2.78
CA HIS A 8 -12.83 11.09 4.14
C HIS A 8 -12.96 9.58 4.15
N ALA A 9 -11.84 8.88 4.31
CA ALA A 9 -11.77 7.44 4.32
C ALA A 9 -10.83 6.98 5.43
N TYR A 10 -11.26 5.96 6.16
CA TYR A 10 -10.36 5.17 6.99
C TYR A 10 -9.65 4.15 6.10
N LYS A 11 -8.34 3.99 6.29
CA LYS A 11 -7.52 3.04 5.52
C LYS A 11 -7.08 1.91 6.44
N CYS A 12 -7.53 0.69 6.14
CA CYS A 12 -7.08 -0.50 6.84
C CYS A 12 -6.00 -1.20 6.02
N PHE A 13 -4.85 -1.48 6.64
CA PHE A 13 -3.74 -2.20 6.02
C PHE A 13 -3.53 -3.54 6.73
N PHE A 14 -3.35 -4.61 5.96
CA PHE A 14 -3.17 -5.97 6.46
C PHE A 14 -1.85 -6.53 5.94
N HIS A 15 -1.07 -7.11 6.85
CA HIS A 15 0.13 -7.88 6.49
C HIS A 15 -0.30 -9.32 6.26
N CYS A 16 -0.07 -9.84 5.05
CA CYS A 16 -0.58 -11.13 4.59
C CYS A 16 0.54 -11.97 3.97
N ASP A 17 0.40 -13.29 4.07
CA ASP A 17 1.25 -14.25 3.37
C ASP A 17 0.63 -14.64 2.02
N ILE A 18 1.47 -14.79 1.00
CA ILE A 18 1.07 -15.37 -0.29
C ILE A 18 1.04 -16.89 -0.16
N LEU A 19 -0.15 -17.49 -0.17
CA LEU A 19 -0.30 -18.94 -0.02
C LEU A 19 -0.17 -19.71 -1.35
N SER A 20 -0.60 -19.09 -2.46
CA SER A 20 -0.60 -19.69 -3.80
C SER A 20 -0.91 -18.63 -4.87
N GLY A 21 -0.71 -18.97 -6.14
CA GLY A 21 -1.10 -18.15 -7.30
C GLY A 21 0.09 -17.61 -8.09
N THR A 22 -0.22 -16.93 -9.19
CA THR A 22 0.76 -16.30 -10.09
C THR A 22 0.32 -14.87 -10.36
N ALA A 23 1.26 -13.92 -10.30
CA ALA A 23 1.00 -12.54 -10.69
C ALA A 23 0.44 -12.52 -12.12
N THR A 24 -0.79 -12.01 -12.28
CA THR A 24 -1.53 -12.03 -13.54
C THR A 24 -2.19 -10.68 -13.77
N GLU A 25 -1.85 -10.03 -14.88
CA GLU A 25 -2.46 -8.78 -15.34
C GLU A 25 -3.92 -9.00 -15.78
N ASN A 26 -4.72 -7.94 -15.74
CA ASN A 26 -6.09 -7.93 -16.24
C ASN A 26 -6.53 -6.49 -16.59
N LEU A 27 -7.82 -6.29 -16.85
CA LEU A 27 -8.36 -4.98 -17.24
C LEU A 27 -8.16 -3.89 -16.16
N GLU A 28 -8.08 -4.27 -14.88
CA GLU A 28 -7.91 -3.35 -13.75
C GLU A 28 -6.45 -3.22 -13.29
N ILE A 29 -5.63 -4.25 -13.51
CA ILE A 29 -4.24 -4.34 -13.04
C ILE A 29 -3.33 -4.55 -14.25
N SER A 30 -2.65 -3.49 -14.66
CA SER A 30 -1.78 -3.52 -15.84
C SER A 30 -0.38 -4.06 -15.56
N GLU A 31 0.12 -3.97 -14.33
CA GLU A 31 1.47 -4.42 -13.94
C GLU A 31 1.47 -4.85 -12.47
N ILE A 32 2.32 -5.84 -12.12
CA ILE A 32 2.46 -6.39 -10.76
C ILE A 32 3.93 -6.74 -10.53
N ASP A 33 4.52 -6.22 -9.45
CA ASP A 33 5.90 -6.56 -9.07
C ASP A 33 6.15 -6.37 -7.56
N PHE A 34 7.30 -6.83 -7.08
CA PHE A 34 7.84 -6.51 -5.76
C PHE A 34 8.82 -5.35 -5.87
N PHE A 35 8.75 -4.40 -4.92
CA PHE A 35 9.58 -3.21 -4.92
C PHE A 35 10.37 -3.09 -3.61
N ASP A 36 11.61 -2.65 -3.73
CA ASP A 36 12.40 -2.20 -2.60
C ASP A 36 11.80 -0.89 -2.05
N PRO A 37 11.51 -0.78 -0.74
CA PRO A 37 11.02 0.45 -0.11
C PRO A 37 11.88 1.69 -0.36
N GLU A 38 13.19 1.54 -0.61
CA GLU A 38 14.08 2.65 -0.94
C GLU A 38 14.02 3.06 -2.43
N HIS A 39 13.44 2.22 -3.28
CA HIS A 39 13.38 2.37 -4.73
C HIS A 39 11.96 2.18 -5.29
N LEU A 40 10.98 2.85 -4.67
CA LEU A 40 9.57 2.74 -5.06
C LEU A 40 9.27 3.44 -6.40
N PRO A 41 8.34 2.89 -7.21
CA PRO A 41 7.82 3.57 -8.38
C PRO A 41 6.94 4.78 -8.00
N PRO A 42 6.50 5.61 -8.96
CA PRO A 42 5.57 6.70 -8.69
C PRO A 42 4.29 6.23 -7.97
N LEU A 43 4.03 6.78 -6.79
CA LEU A 43 2.91 6.35 -5.94
C LEU A 43 1.58 7.02 -6.30
N SER A 44 0.51 6.24 -6.25
CA SER A 44 -0.84 6.77 -6.20
C SER A 44 -1.14 7.31 -4.79
N THR A 45 -0.71 8.54 -4.52
CA THR A 45 -0.79 9.17 -3.18
C THR A 45 -2.18 9.24 -2.54
N PRO A 46 -3.32 9.27 -3.27
CA PRO A 46 -4.64 9.10 -2.65
C PRO A 46 -4.82 7.72 -2.01
N ARG A 47 -4.22 6.66 -2.58
CA ARG A 47 -4.30 5.28 -2.08
C ARG A 47 -3.29 5.03 -0.96
N VAL A 48 -2.02 5.34 -1.19
CA VAL A 48 -0.94 5.11 -0.20
C VAL A 48 0.17 6.14 -0.38
N THR A 49 0.76 6.60 0.72
CA THR A 49 1.92 7.52 0.71
C THR A 49 3.21 6.80 1.07
N GLN A 50 4.36 7.36 0.67
CA GLN A 50 5.69 6.88 1.06
C GLN A 50 5.80 6.65 2.58
N LYS A 51 5.41 7.65 3.37
CA LYS A 51 5.42 7.60 4.84
C LYS A 51 4.56 6.46 5.40
N GLN A 52 3.43 6.15 4.76
CA GLN A 52 2.60 5.01 5.16
C GLN A 52 3.30 3.68 4.85
N ILE A 53 3.93 3.54 3.68
CA ILE A 53 4.70 2.33 3.31
C ILE A 53 5.86 2.10 4.27
N GLU A 54 6.68 3.12 4.54
CA GLU A 54 7.79 3.05 5.50
C GLU A 54 7.31 2.59 6.87
N ARG A 55 6.23 3.22 7.37
CA ARG A 55 5.64 2.84 8.66
C ARG A 55 5.15 1.39 8.67
N LEU A 56 4.47 0.95 7.62
CA LEU A 56 3.98 -0.42 7.51
C LEU A 56 5.14 -1.42 7.45
N TYR A 57 6.21 -1.10 6.73
CA TYR A 57 7.40 -1.93 6.62
C TYR A 57 8.15 -2.06 7.96
N ASP A 58 8.20 -1.00 8.77
CA ASP A 58 8.73 -1.09 10.14
C ASP A 58 7.85 -1.95 11.06
N LEU A 59 6.53 -1.92 10.84
CA LEU A 59 5.56 -2.70 11.62
C LEU A 59 5.61 -4.19 11.30
N THR A 60 5.97 -4.60 10.09
CA THR A 60 6.14 -6.04 9.77
C THR A 60 7.30 -6.67 10.54
N ARG A 61 8.32 -5.87 10.88
CA ARG A 61 9.51 -6.29 11.65
C ARG A 61 9.25 -6.37 13.15
N ASN A 62 8.29 -5.58 13.65
CA ASN A 62 7.91 -5.52 15.06
C ASN A 62 6.47 -6.03 15.22
N GLN A 63 6.29 -7.34 15.07
CA GLN A 63 4.97 -7.97 15.18
C GLN A 63 4.36 -7.73 16.56
N GLY A 64 3.12 -7.24 16.59
CA GLY A 64 2.46 -6.81 17.82
C GLY A 64 1.06 -6.27 17.60
N ILE A 65 0.78 -5.11 18.20
CA ILE A 65 -0.57 -4.53 18.32
C ILE A 65 -0.95 -3.75 17.05
N THR A 66 -2.22 -3.82 16.64
CA THR A 66 -2.76 -2.98 15.57
C THR A 66 -2.62 -1.50 15.91
N HIS A 67 -2.07 -0.71 14.98
CA HIS A 67 -1.95 0.74 15.11
C HIS A 67 -3.13 1.47 14.47
N PHE A 68 -3.60 2.53 15.11
CA PHE A 68 -4.69 3.40 14.66
C PHE A 68 -4.24 4.87 14.74
N ASP A 69 -4.81 5.72 13.87
CA ASP A 69 -4.64 7.19 13.85
C ASP A 69 -5.97 7.93 13.64
#